data_AF-F7T5K4-F1
#
_entry.id   AF-F7T5K4-F1
#
_cell.length_a   1.000
_cell.length_b   1.000
_cell.length_c   1.000
_cell.angle_alpha   90.00
_cell.angle_beta   90.00
_cell.angle_gamma   90.00
#
_symmetry.space_group_name_H-M   'P 1'
#
loop_
_entity.id
_entity.type
_entity.pdbx_description
1 polymer ?
#
loop_
_entity_poly.entity_id
_entity_poly.type
_entity_poly.pdbx_seq_one_letter_code
_entity_poly.pdbx_strand_id
1 'polypeptide(L)'
;MTLFWILAAGMVAVALLFVLPPLLAPPATGRRDGPPQAQAALAVLREQLAQLQADHACGRIAPDHYALARAEIERRALREGLPAPDSRDTRPAPRWALAVALGLGAISVGLYVALGTPSALVAADAGPDASIPAGAGHDAGDPVARRLAGLIQHLQAHPDDIAGWTALAHTYASLGDFAGGAATWARIGARAPHDPGVLGEWADLLATAADGDFAGEPDRLIDRLLALAPDDVKGLALAGTRAFFRGDFHGAIGYWERLLPLVDPEGPVHEQIQASLAQARRAADHAASGAEGAAVPPGSPAAGAGDRGPQD
;
A
#
# COMPACT_ATOMS: atom_id res chain seq x y z
N MET A 1 6.30 1.39 -17.49
CA MET A 1 7.25 2.38 -16.95
C MET A 1 6.60 3.76 -16.79
N THR A 2 6.07 4.40 -17.83
CA THR A 2 5.37 5.71 -17.73
C THR A 2 4.06 5.67 -16.94
N LEU A 3 3.31 4.55 -16.99
CA LEU A 3 2.03 4.40 -16.31
C LEU A 3 2.15 4.40 -14.77
N PHE A 4 3.23 3.84 -14.22
CA PHE A 4 3.52 3.90 -12.79
C PHE A 4 3.78 5.35 -12.34
N TRP A 5 4.58 6.10 -13.10
CA TRP A 5 4.83 7.52 -12.82
C TRP A 5 3.56 8.37 -12.91
N ILE A 6 2.65 8.05 -13.82
CA ILE A 6 1.34 8.72 -13.94
C ILE A 6 0.45 8.40 -12.73
N LEU A 7 0.41 7.14 -12.29
CA LEU A 7 -0.35 6.72 -11.11
C LEU A 7 0.22 7.32 -9.82
N ALA A 8 1.54 7.32 -9.67
CA ALA A 8 2.24 7.93 -8.54
C ALA A 8 2.03 9.45 -8.49
N ALA A 9 2.17 10.14 -9.63
CA ALA A 9 1.89 11.58 -9.73
C ALA A 9 0.41 11.90 -9.44
N GLY A 10 -0.51 11.05 -9.90
CA GLY A 10 -1.94 11.17 -9.60
C GLY A 10 -2.25 11.05 -8.12
N MET A 11 -1.65 10.08 -7.42
CA MET A 11 -1.86 9.87 -5.99
C MET A 11 -1.31 11.05 -5.16
N VAL A 12 -0.15 11.58 -5.55
CA VAL A 12 0.44 12.78 -4.93
C VAL A 12 -0.42 14.02 -5.19
N ALA A 13 -0.99 14.17 -6.39
CA ALA A 13 -1.88 15.28 -6.71
C ALA A 13 -3.18 15.25 -5.89
N VAL A 14 -3.78 14.06 -5.68
CA VAL A 14 -4.97 13.89 -4.84
C VAL A 14 -4.65 14.20 -3.37
N ALA A 15 -3.49 13.76 -2.87
CA ALA A 15 -3.05 14.10 -1.53
C ALA A 15 -2.83 15.62 -1.36
N LEU A 16 -2.20 16.29 -2.33
CA LEU A 16 -2.04 17.74 -2.31
C LEU A 16 -3.38 18.47 -2.36
N LEU A 17 -4.35 17.97 -3.15
CA LEU A 17 -5.68 18.57 -3.28
C LEU A 17 -6.44 18.59 -1.94
N PHE A 18 -6.21 17.61 -1.06
CA PHE A 18 -6.80 17.58 0.27
C PHE A 18 -6.03 18.41 1.31
N VAL A 19 -4.71 18.53 1.15
CA VAL A 19 -3.83 19.21 2.13
C VAL A 19 -3.67 20.71 1.86
N LEU A 20 -3.68 21.16 0.60
CA LEU A 20 -3.52 22.58 0.25
C LEU A 20 -4.68 23.49 0.72
N PRO A 21 -5.96 23.13 0.53
CA PRO A 21 -7.08 23.99 0.92
C PRO A 21 -7.10 24.39 2.40
N PRO A 22 -6.88 23.47 3.37
CA PRO A 22 -6.81 23.85 4.78
C PRO A 22 -5.52 24.59 5.15
N LEU A 23 -4.46 24.51 4.34
CA LEU A 23 -3.17 25.16 4.60
C LEU A 23 -3.09 26.59 4.03
N LEU A 24 -3.82 26.86 2.95
CA LEU A 24 -3.87 28.15 2.26
C LEU A 24 -5.10 28.99 2.64
N ALA A 25 -6.04 28.43 3.40
CA ALA A 25 -7.16 29.20 3.94
C ALA A 25 -6.60 30.36 4.79
N PRO A 26 -6.81 31.63 4.40
CA PRO A 26 -6.33 32.75 5.18
C PRO A 26 -6.93 32.66 6.58
N PRO A 27 -6.16 32.92 7.65
CA PRO A 27 -6.76 33.11 8.96
C PRO A 27 -7.75 34.28 8.81
N ALA A 28 -9.03 34.00 9.04
CA ALA A 28 -10.05 35.02 9.10
C ALA A 28 -9.56 36.08 10.09
N THR A 29 -9.15 37.21 9.55
CA THR A 29 -8.59 38.34 10.28
C THR A 29 -9.77 39.05 10.93
N GLY A 30 -10.31 38.43 11.96
CA GLY A 30 -11.32 38.98 12.85
C GLY A 30 -10.63 39.84 13.90
N ARG A 31 -10.55 41.14 13.58
CA ARG A 31 -10.44 42.30 14.47
C ARG A 31 -10.71 42.01 15.96
N ARG A 32 -9.88 42.64 16.80
CA ARG A 32 -9.88 42.67 18.28
C ARG A 32 -11.23 43.08 18.88
N ASP A 33 -12.17 42.16 18.83
CA ASP A 33 -13.51 42.28 19.35
C ASP A 33 -13.78 40.97 20.08
N GLY A 34 -14.06 41.06 21.39
CA GLY A 34 -14.23 39.90 22.27
C GLY A 34 -15.22 38.85 21.72
N PRO A 35 -15.30 37.66 22.34
CA PRO A 35 -16.06 36.53 21.80
C PRO A 35 -17.44 36.98 21.30
N PRO A 36 -17.86 36.63 20.06
CA PRO A 36 -19.06 37.17 19.40
C PRO A 36 -20.33 37.00 20.24
N GLN A 37 -20.31 36.03 21.14
CA GLN A 37 -21.36 35.74 22.10
C GLN A 37 -21.51 36.82 23.19
N ALA A 38 -20.40 37.37 23.71
CA ALA A 38 -20.42 38.45 24.69
C ALA A 38 -20.88 39.77 24.06
N GLN A 39 -20.48 40.02 22.80
CA GLN A 39 -20.93 41.20 22.06
C GLN A 39 -22.42 41.14 21.73
N ALA A 40 -22.92 39.97 21.33
CA ALA A 40 -24.35 39.75 21.10
C ALA A 40 -25.17 39.91 22.38
N ALA A 41 -24.70 39.37 23.51
CA ALA A 41 -25.36 39.52 24.81
C ALA A 41 -25.44 41.00 25.25
N LEU A 42 -24.33 41.75 25.12
CA LEU A 42 -24.31 43.18 25.43
C LEU A 42 -25.22 44.01 24.51
N ALA A 43 -25.34 43.64 23.22
CA ALA A 43 -26.25 44.32 22.30
C ALA A 43 -27.71 44.14 22.71
N VAL A 44 -28.10 42.92 23.10
CA VAL A 44 -29.46 42.63 23.59
C VAL A 44 -29.78 43.40 24.88
N LEU A 45 -28.83 43.48 25.83
CA LEU A 45 -29.04 44.23 27.07
C LEU A 45 -29.17 45.75 26.83
N ARG A 46 -28.45 46.30 25.85
CA ARG A 46 -28.60 47.71 25.46
C ARG A 46 -29.98 48.00 24.88
N GLU A 47 -30.49 47.10 24.05
CA GLU A 47 -31.84 47.23 23.48
C GLU A 47 -32.91 47.18 24.59
N GLN A 48 -32.77 46.26 25.55
CA GLN A 48 -33.69 46.16 26.69
C GLN A 48 -33.69 47.43 27.56
N LEU A 49 -32.54 48.07 27.75
CA LEU A 49 -32.44 49.32 28.50
C LEU A 49 -33.09 50.49 27.76
N ALA A 50 -32.91 50.58 26.43
CA ALA A 50 -33.55 51.59 25.61
C ALA A 50 -35.08 51.47 25.63
N GLN A 51 -35.59 50.24 25.56
CA GLN A 51 -37.03 49.96 25.66
C GLN A 51 -37.59 50.37 27.02
N LEU A 52 -36.90 50.01 28.11
CA LEU A 52 -37.29 50.37 29.48
C LEU A 52 -37.33 51.90 29.68
N GLN A 53 -36.38 52.63 29.08
CA GLN A 53 -36.35 54.09 29.08
C GLN A 53 -37.53 54.70 28.34
N ALA A 54 -37.89 54.15 27.17
CA ALA A 54 -39.04 54.61 26.40
C ALA A 54 -40.36 54.39 27.14
N ASP A 55 -40.53 53.24 27.80
CA ASP A 55 -41.73 52.94 28.58
C ASP A 55 -41.88 53.84 29.82
N HIS A 56 -40.76 54.20 30.47
CA HIS A 56 -40.78 55.21 31.54
C HIS A 56 -41.11 56.61 31.01
N ALA A 57 -40.53 57.00 29.87
CA ALA A 57 -40.80 58.31 29.24
C ALA A 57 -42.28 58.46 28.83
N CYS A 58 -42.94 57.36 28.46
CA CYS A 58 -44.38 57.33 28.16
C CYS A 58 -45.27 57.24 29.42
N GLY A 59 -44.70 57.27 30.62
CA GLY A 59 -45.42 57.19 31.89
C GLY A 59 -46.05 55.83 32.19
N ARG A 60 -45.63 54.77 31.48
CA ARG A 60 -46.20 53.42 31.61
C ARG A 60 -45.66 52.68 32.83
N ILE A 61 -44.54 53.13 33.39
CA ILE A 61 -43.84 52.50 34.53
C ILE A 61 -43.57 53.57 35.58
N ALA A 62 -43.84 53.26 36.85
CA ALA A 62 -43.54 54.15 37.96
C ALA A 62 -42.01 54.31 38.16
N PRO A 63 -41.53 55.47 38.63
CA PRO A 63 -40.09 55.77 38.74
C PRO A 63 -39.33 54.78 39.64
N ASP A 64 -39.97 54.28 40.70
CA ASP A 64 -39.36 53.30 41.61
C ASP A 64 -39.12 51.94 40.93
N HIS A 65 -40.06 51.50 40.08
CA HIS A 65 -39.93 50.26 39.31
C HIS A 65 -38.87 50.39 38.20
N TYR A 66 -38.76 51.57 37.58
CA TYR A 66 -37.72 51.86 36.59
C TYR A 66 -36.31 51.78 37.21
N ALA A 67 -36.11 52.37 38.39
CA ALA A 67 -34.81 52.36 39.07
C ALA A 67 -34.35 50.94 39.42
N LEU A 68 -35.25 50.09 39.91
CA LEU A 68 -34.96 48.69 40.24
C LEU A 68 -34.62 47.86 38.99
N ALA A 69 -35.42 47.98 37.93
CA ALA A 69 -35.21 47.25 36.68
C ALA A 69 -33.89 47.64 35.99
N ARG A 70 -33.56 48.94 36.00
CA ARG A 70 -32.29 49.44 35.47
C ARG A 70 -31.08 48.90 36.23
N ALA A 71 -31.14 48.90 37.56
CA ALA A 71 -30.03 48.40 38.38
C ALA A 71 -29.74 46.90 38.14
N GLU A 72 -30.76 46.10 37.85
CA GLU A 72 -30.60 44.68 37.52
C GLU A 72 -29.96 44.47 36.15
N ILE A 73 -30.36 45.25 35.13
CA ILE A 73 -29.75 45.20 33.78
C ILE A 73 -28.27 45.61 33.85
N GLU A 74 -27.93 46.65 34.62
CA GLU A 74 -26.54 47.09 34.80
C GLU A 74 -25.68 46.01 35.48
N ARG A 75 -26.20 45.32 36.51
CA ARG A 75 -25.51 44.18 37.13
C ARG A 75 -25.29 43.02 36.17
N ARG A 76 -26.29 42.70 35.33
CA ARG A 76 -26.16 41.65 34.30
C ARG A 76 -25.12 42.00 33.25
N ALA A 77 -25.12 43.24 32.78
CA ALA A 77 -24.14 43.74 31.82
C ALA A 77 -22.70 43.66 32.37
N LEU A 78 -22.50 43.93 33.66
CA LEU A 78 -21.19 43.78 34.30
C LEU A 78 -20.75 42.31 34.42
N ARG A 79 -21.68 41.37 34.65
CA ARG A 79 -21.36 39.93 34.72
C ARG A 79 -21.08 39.32 33.35
N GLU A 80 -21.85 39.67 32.34
CA GLU A 80 -21.75 39.12 30.98
C GLU A 80 -20.71 39.85 30.12
N GLY A 81 -20.36 41.09 30.47
CA GLY A 81 -19.34 41.90 29.79
C GLY A 81 -17.89 41.59 30.18
N LEU A 82 -17.68 40.82 31.25
CA LEU A 82 -16.35 40.30 31.60
C LEU A 82 -16.04 39.11 30.69
N PRO A 83 -14.94 39.13 29.89
CA PRO A 83 -14.55 37.98 29.10
C PRO A 83 -14.29 36.80 30.05
N ALA A 84 -15.00 35.69 29.84
CA ALA A 84 -14.66 34.44 30.51
C ALA A 84 -13.18 34.11 30.19
N PRO A 85 -12.37 33.65 31.17
CA PRO A 85 -11.00 33.25 30.89
C PRO A 85 -11.03 32.17 29.80
N ASP A 86 -10.27 32.41 28.73
CA ASP A 86 -10.23 31.58 27.53
C ASP A 86 -10.24 30.10 27.91
N SER A 87 -11.31 29.40 27.52
CA SER A 87 -11.30 27.95 27.49
C SER A 87 -10.23 27.58 26.47
N ARG A 88 -9.09 27.08 26.96
CA ARG A 88 -7.91 26.73 26.16
C ARG A 88 -8.37 26.05 24.87
N ASP A 89 -8.12 26.71 23.75
CA ASP A 89 -8.42 26.23 22.41
C ASP A 89 -7.65 24.92 22.20
N THR A 90 -8.33 23.78 22.34
CA THR A 90 -7.74 22.43 22.16
C THR A 90 -7.65 22.02 20.70
N ARG A 91 -7.79 22.97 19.76
CA ARG A 91 -7.58 22.69 18.34
C ARG A 91 -6.08 22.43 18.12
N PRO A 92 -5.68 21.21 17.70
CA PRO A 92 -4.29 20.93 17.44
C PRO A 92 -3.83 21.84 16.31
N ALA A 93 -2.81 22.66 16.58
CA ALA A 93 -2.24 23.54 15.58
C ALA A 93 -1.79 22.71 14.36
N PRO A 94 -1.96 23.21 13.12
CA PRO A 94 -1.62 22.49 11.88
C PRO A 94 -0.15 22.06 11.78
N ARG A 95 0.70 22.58 12.67
CA ARG A 95 2.13 22.23 12.82
C ARG A 95 2.34 20.81 13.34
N TRP A 96 1.47 20.31 14.21
CA TRP A 96 1.55 18.95 14.74
C TRP A 96 1.10 17.92 13.70
N ALA A 97 0.08 18.24 12.90
CA ALA A 97 -0.33 17.41 11.77
C ALA A 97 0.79 17.30 10.72
N LEU A 98 1.48 18.41 10.44
CA LEU A 98 2.65 18.43 9.54
C LEU A 98 3.83 17.62 10.12
N ALA A 99 4.12 17.74 11.42
CA ALA A 99 5.17 16.98 12.09
C ALA A 99 4.88 15.48 12.10
N VAL A 100 3.63 15.07 12.29
CA VAL A 100 3.21 13.66 12.23
C VAL A 100 3.29 13.14 10.79
N ALA A 101 2.87 13.90 9.79
CA ALA A 101 2.96 13.49 8.38
C ALA A 101 4.42 13.34 7.92
N LEU A 102 5.28 14.31 8.23
CA LEU A 102 6.73 14.23 7.96
C LEU A 102 7.40 13.11 8.76
N GLY A 103 7.02 12.94 10.03
CA GLY A 103 7.53 11.86 10.87
C GLY A 103 7.17 10.49 10.32
N LEU A 104 5.92 10.29 9.89
CA LEU A 104 5.46 9.03 9.31
C LEU A 104 6.14 8.74 7.97
N GLY A 105 6.32 9.76 7.13
CA GLY A 105 7.10 9.66 5.89
C GLY A 105 8.57 9.30 6.15
N ALA A 106 9.22 9.97 7.11
CA ALA A 106 10.61 9.71 7.46
C ALA A 106 10.79 8.32 8.10
N ILE A 107 9.83 7.87 8.92
CA ILE A 107 9.83 6.52 9.51
C ILE A 107 9.60 5.47 8.41
N SER A 108 8.70 5.72 7.45
CA SER A 108 8.47 4.82 6.32
C SER A 108 9.72 4.70 5.43
N VAL A 109 10.37 5.82 5.12
CA VAL A 109 11.66 5.83 4.39
C VAL A 109 12.75 5.14 5.21
N GLY A 110 12.84 5.40 6.52
CA GLY A 110 13.81 4.78 7.41
C GLY A 110 13.61 3.26 7.53
N LEU A 111 12.36 2.80 7.66
CA LEU A 111 12.03 1.37 7.65
C LEU A 111 12.34 0.75 6.29
N TYR A 112 12.06 1.43 5.18
CA TYR A 112 12.40 0.92 3.85
C TYR A 112 13.92 0.81 3.65
N VAL A 113 14.71 1.74 4.19
CA VAL A 113 16.18 1.65 4.15
C VAL A 113 16.70 0.57 5.10
N ALA A 114 16.04 0.31 6.22
CA ALA A 114 16.49 -0.67 7.22
C ALA A 114 16.03 -2.12 6.95
N LEU A 115 14.83 -2.31 6.39
CA LEU A 115 14.22 -3.63 6.10
C LEU A 115 14.15 -3.96 4.62
N GLY A 116 14.16 -2.94 3.74
CA GLY A 116 14.10 -3.14 2.30
C GLY A 116 15.49 -3.32 1.68
N THR A 117 15.52 -3.89 0.47
CA THR A 117 16.72 -4.01 -0.37
C THR A 117 16.70 -2.92 -1.46
N PRO A 118 17.09 -1.66 -1.17
CA PRO A 118 17.17 -0.61 -2.19
C PRO A 118 18.15 -0.96 -3.33
N SER A 119 19.05 -1.91 -3.08
CA SER A 119 19.96 -2.50 -4.06
C SER A 119 19.27 -3.40 -5.09
N ALA A 120 18.08 -3.95 -4.81
CA ALA A 120 17.33 -4.75 -5.80
C ALA A 120 16.78 -3.90 -6.94
N LEU A 121 16.39 -2.64 -6.64
CA LEU A 121 15.96 -1.67 -7.65
C LEU A 121 17.14 -1.15 -8.49
N VAL A 122 18.33 -1.00 -7.88
CA VAL A 122 19.54 -0.59 -8.59
C VAL A 122 20.14 -1.74 -9.40
N ALA A 123 20.03 -2.99 -8.93
CA ALA A 123 20.49 -4.18 -9.67
C ALA A 123 19.69 -4.41 -10.95
N ALA A 124 18.42 -3.98 -11.00
CA ALA A 124 17.60 -4.04 -12.22
C ALA A 124 18.09 -3.06 -13.32
N ASP A 125 18.78 -1.97 -12.96
CA ASP A 125 19.38 -0.98 -13.87
C ASP A 125 20.92 -1.08 -13.95
N ALA A 126 21.53 -2.01 -13.22
CA ALA A 126 22.97 -2.18 -13.17
C ALA A 126 23.46 -2.93 -14.41
N GLY A 127 24.20 -2.23 -15.27
CA GLY A 127 24.89 -2.84 -16.40
C GLY A 127 25.84 -3.98 -15.98
N PRO A 128 26.21 -4.86 -16.91
CA PRO A 128 26.92 -6.12 -16.65
C PRO A 128 28.31 -6.01 -15.97
N ASP A 129 28.84 -4.79 -15.82
CA ASP A 129 30.12 -4.48 -15.15
C ASP A 129 29.97 -3.94 -13.72
N ALA A 130 28.75 -3.82 -13.20
CA ALA A 130 28.54 -3.36 -11.83
C ALA A 130 29.11 -4.37 -10.80
N SER A 131 29.87 -3.87 -9.84
CA SER A 131 30.43 -4.66 -8.74
C SER A 131 29.31 -5.26 -7.90
N ILE A 132 29.27 -6.60 -7.83
CA ILE A 132 28.30 -7.32 -6.98
C ILE A 132 28.63 -7.02 -5.51
N PRO A 133 27.68 -6.47 -4.74
CA PRO A 133 27.93 -6.18 -3.33
C PRO A 133 28.15 -7.49 -2.57
N ALA A 134 29.15 -7.48 -1.68
CA ALA A 134 29.34 -8.56 -0.73
C ALA A 134 28.24 -8.43 0.35
N GLY A 135 27.13 -9.14 0.19
CA GLY A 135 26.20 -9.46 1.28
C GLY A 135 25.63 -8.26 2.03
N ALA A 136 24.47 -7.75 1.64
CA ALA A 136 23.74 -6.79 2.48
C ALA A 136 23.16 -7.51 3.71
N GLY A 137 23.93 -7.60 4.80
CA GLY A 137 23.45 -8.16 6.07
C GLY A 137 24.50 -8.85 6.95
N HIS A 138 25.74 -9.02 6.49
CA HIS A 138 26.78 -9.69 7.28
C HIS A 138 27.83 -8.68 7.76
N ASP A 139 28.14 -8.69 9.06
CA ASP A 139 29.21 -7.87 9.63
C ASP A 139 30.52 -8.13 8.89
N ALA A 140 31.30 -7.09 8.60
CA ALA A 140 32.59 -7.20 7.90
C ALA A 140 33.62 -8.10 8.63
N GLY A 141 33.37 -8.45 9.90
CA GLY A 141 34.16 -9.40 10.67
C GLY A 141 33.83 -10.88 10.40
N ASP A 142 32.70 -11.18 9.77
CA ASP A 142 32.22 -12.54 9.53
C ASP A 142 33.21 -13.32 8.64
N PRO A 143 33.73 -14.47 9.10
CA PRO A 143 34.51 -15.38 8.27
C PRO A 143 33.86 -15.75 6.94
N VAL A 144 32.52 -15.84 6.88
CA VAL A 144 31.76 -16.15 5.67
C VAL A 144 31.80 -14.98 4.68
N ALA A 145 31.54 -13.76 5.15
CA ALA A 145 31.60 -12.55 4.32
C ALA A 145 33.00 -12.35 3.71
N ARG A 146 34.07 -12.59 4.47
CA ARG A 146 35.45 -12.50 3.97
C ARG A 146 35.77 -13.54 2.89
N ARG A 147 35.30 -14.79 3.04
CA ARG A 147 35.47 -15.83 2.02
C ARG A 147 34.70 -15.50 0.75
N LEU A 148 33.47 -15.01 0.90
CA LEU A 148 32.63 -14.58 -0.21
C LEU A 148 33.29 -13.41 -0.98
N ALA A 149 33.82 -12.42 -0.27
CA ALA A 149 34.55 -11.31 -0.90
C ALA A 149 35.77 -11.80 -1.70
N GLY A 150 36.54 -12.76 -1.16
CA GLY A 150 37.65 -13.37 -1.88
C GLY A 150 37.22 -14.13 -3.14
N LEU A 151 36.10 -14.87 -3.07
CA LEU A 151 35.52 -15.56 -4.23
C LEU A 151 35.07 -14.56 -5.30
N ILE A 152 34.38 -13.49 -4.91
CA ILE A 152 33.95 -12.43 -5.84
C ILE A 152 35.17 -11.81 -6.53
N GLN A 153 36.24 -11.51 -5.79
CA GLN A 153 37.45 -10.94 -6.35
C GLN A 153 38.12 -11.88 -7.35
N HIS A 154 38.16 -13.19 -7.06
CA HIS A 154 38.67 -14.20 -7.98
C HIS A 154 37.83 -14.27 -9.26
N LEU A 155 36.51 -14.32 -9.14
CA LEU A 155 35.60 -14.38 -10.29
C LEU A 155 35.63 -13.10 -11.13
N GLN A 156 35.85 -11.94 -10.52
CA GLN A 156 36.09 -10.70 -11.26
C GLN A 156 37.37 -10.76 -12.11
N ALA A 157 38.41 -11.46 -11.66
CA ALA A 157 39.61 -11.72 -12.45
C ALA A 157 39.41 -12.81 -13.53
N HIS A 158 38.40 -13.67 -13.36
CA HIS A 158 38.03 -14.74 -14.30
C HIS A 158 36.57 -14.58 -14.77
N PRO A 159 36.26 -13.51 -15.53
CA PRO A 159 34.88 -13.15 -15.86
C PRO A 159 34.14 -14.18 -16.73
N ASP A 160 34.88 -15.05 -17.42
CA ASP A 160 34.30 -16.07 -18.31
C ASP A 160 33.99 -17.40 -17.59
N ASP A 161 34.29 -17.52 -16.29
CA ASP A 161 33.98 -18.72 -15.48
C ASP A 161 32.50 -18.76 -15.08
N ILE A 162 31.63 -19.13 -16.02
CA ILE A 162 30.17 -19.25 -15.80
C ILE A 162 29.86 -20.22 -14.65
N ALA A 163 30.63 -21.31 -14.51
CA ALA A 163 30.43 -22.28 -13.44
C ALA A 163 30.71 -21.65 -12.06
N GLY A 164 31.79 -20.89 -11.96
CA GLY A 164 32.13 -20.12 -10.76
C GLY A 164 31.07 -19.06 -10.41
N TRP A 165 30.56 -18.32 -11.40
CA TRP A 165 29.46 -17.38 -11.20
C TRP A 165 28.17 -18.08 -10.77
N THR A 166 27.86 -19.25 -11.33
CA THR A 166 26.68 -20.04 -10.95
C THR A 166 26.78 -20.51 -9.49
N ALA A 167 27.96 -20.98 -9.07
CA ALA A 167 28.22 -21.35 -7.69
C ALA A 167 28.06 -20.14 -6.75
N LEU A 168 28.52 -18.96 -7.16
CA LEU A 168 28.32 -17.71 -6.42
C LEU A 168 26.83 -17.38 -6.27
N ALA A 169 26.04 -17.50 -7.34
CA ALA A 169 24.60 -17.23 -7.30
C ALA A 169 23.85 -18.17 -6.34
N HIS A 170 24.16 -19.47 -6.37
CA HIS A 170 23.61 -20.43 -5.41
C HIS A 170 24.06 -20.15 -3.97
N THR A 171 25.31 -19.70 -3.78
CA THR A 171 25.81 -19.31 -2.46
C THR A 171 25.00 -18.13 -1.91
N TYR A 172 24.78 -17.09 -2.72
CA TYR A 172 23.92 -15.97 -2.34
C TYR A 172 22.50 -16.41 -1.98
N ALA A 173 21.88 -17.28 -2.79
CA ALA A 173 20.55 -17.83 -2.49
C ALA A 173 20.53 -18.59 -1.16
N SER A 174 21.56 -19.39 -0.87
CA SER A 174 21.67 -20.15 0.39
C SER A 174 21.86 -19.26 1.61
N LEU A 175 22.44 -18.07 1.43
CA LEU A 175 22.61 -17.05 2.47
C LEU A 175 21.37 -16.16 2.62
N GLY A 176 20.32 -16.37 1.80
CA GLY A 176 19.14 -15.50 1.76
C GLY A 176 19.39 -14.12 1.14
N ASP A 177 20.58 -13.87 0.59
CA ASP A 177 20.88 -12.64 -0.14
C ASP A 177 20.44 -12.78 -1.60
N PHE A 178 19.13 -12.69 -1.80
CA PHE A 178 18.55 -12.79 -3.13
C PHE A 178 18.96 -11.62 -4.03
N ALA A 179 19.31 -10.45 -3.48
CA ALA A 179 19.75 -9.31 -4.27
C ALA A 179 21.12 -9.58 -4.91
N GLY A 180 22.08 -10.11 -4.14
CA GLY A 180 23.38 -10.56 -4.65
C GLY A 180 23.23 -11.69 -5.67
N GLY A 181 22.34 -12.65 -5.40
CA GLY A 181 22.01 -13.75 -6.30
C GLY A 181 21.44 -13.26 -7.65
N ALA A 182 20.47 -12.35 -7.60
CA ALA A 182 19.84 -11.76 -8.78
C ALA A 182 20.84 -10.99 -9.66
N ALA A 183 21.71 -10.17 -9.05
CA ALA A 183 22.77 -9.47 -9.76
C ALA A 183 23.76 -10.45 -10.43
N THR A 184 24.07 -11.56 -9.74
CA THR A 184 24.93 -12.61 -10.29
C THR A 184 24.28 -13.31 -11.48
N TRP A 185 23.00 -13.67 -11.37
CA TRP A 185 22.25 -14.28 -12.47
C TRP A 185 22.07 -13.34 -13.67
N ALA A 186 21.84 -12.05 -13.44
CA ALA A 186 21.78 -11.07 -14.53
C ALA A 186 23.08 -11.03 -15.33
N ARG A 187 24.24 -11.12 -14.65
CA ARG A 187 25.55 -11.21 -15.29
C ARG A 187 25.73 -12.50 -16.10
N ILE A 188 25.31 -13.65 -15.55
CA ILE A 188 25.35 -14.93 -16.26
C ILE A 188 24.44 -14.88 -17.49
N GLY A 189 23.21 -14.40 -17.33
CA GLY A 189 22.22 -14.24 -18.39
C GLY A 189 22.67 -13.30 -19.52
N ALA A 190 23.47 -12.26 -19.21
CA ALA A 190 24.06 -11.41 -20.24
C ALA A 190 25.07 -12.16 -21.15
N ARG A 191 25.71 -13.22 -20.63
CA ARG A 191 26.67 -14.06 -21.37
C ARG A 191 26.02 -15.28 -22.01
N ALA A 192 24.96 -15.80 -21.40
CA ALA A 192 24.19 -16.95 -21.88
C ALA A 192 22.68 -16.62 -22.01
N PRO A 193 22.29 -15.63 -22.83
CA PRO A 193 20.90 -15.13 -22.87
C PRO A 193 19.88 -16.10 -23.47
N HIS A 194 20.35 -17.18 -24.09
CA HIS A 194 19.53 -18.21 -24.73
C HIS A 194 19.70 -19.58 -24.07
N ASP A 195 20.33 -19.67 -22.90
CA ASP A 195 20.44 -20.91 -22.16
C ASP A 195 19.18 -21.13 -21.31
N PRO A 196 18.36 -22.15 -21.60
CA PRO A 196 17.15 -22.46 -20.84
C PRO A 196 17.41 -22.63 -19.34
N GLY A 197 18.52 -23.28 -18.97
CA GLY A 197 18.86 -23.53 -17.58
C GLY A 197 19.10 -22.22 -16.81
N VAL A 198 19.86 -21.31 -17.41
CA VAL A 198 20.14 -19.98 -16.83
C VAL A 198 18.85 -19.17 -16.66
N LEU A 199 17.98 -19.16 -17.68
CA LEU A 199 16.71 -18.44 -17.61
C LEU A 199 15.79 -18.99 -16.51
N GLY A 200 15.74 -20.32 -16.38
CA GLY A 200 14.93 -20.99 -15.36
C GLY A 200 15.41 -20.73 -13.94
N GLU A 201 16.70 -20.89 -13.67
CA GLU A 201 17.27 -20.60 -12.34
C GLU A 201 17.15 -19.13 -11.96
N TRP A 202 17.37 -18.23 -12.92
CA TRP A 202 17.23 -16.79 -12.67
C TRP A 202 15.78 -16.41 -12.36
N ALA A 203 14.82 -16.93 -13.12
CA ALA A 203 13.40 -16.68 -12.88
C ALA A 203 12.94 -17.21 -11.52
N ASP A 204 13.37 -18.42 -11.16
CA ASP A 204 13.04 -19.06 -9.88
C ASP A 204 13.58 -18.26 -8.69
N LEU A 205 14.84 -17.82 -8.76
CA LEU A 205 15.44 -16.99 -7.72
C LEU A 205 14.71 -15.65 -7.56
N LEU A 206 14.37 -14.98 -8.66
CA LEU A 206 13.65 -13.71 -8.61
C LEU A 206 12.22 -13.87 -8.06
N ALA A 207 11.50 -14.91 -8.48
CA ALA A 207 10.16 -15.20 -7.97
C ALA A 207 10.19 -15.53 -6.47
N THR A 208 11.19 -16.31 -6.03
CA THR A 208 11.41 -16.63 -4.62
C THR A 208 11.71 -15.36 -3.81
N ALA A 209 12.54 -14.46 -4.34
CA ALA A 209 12.88 -13.19 -3.70
C ALA A 209 11.67 -12.25 -3.54
N ALA A 210 10.65 -12.42 -4.38
CA ALA A 210 9.43 -11.64 -4.39
C ALA A 210 8.24 -12.39 -3.75
N ASP A 211 8.50 -13.36 -2.87
CA ASP A 211 7.48 -14.16 -2.17
C ASP A 211 6.48 -14.84 -3.12
N GLY A 212 6.95 -15.28 -4.28
CA GLY A 212 6.12 -15.92 -5.31
C GLY A 212 5.43 -14.94 -6.27
N ASP A 213 5.75 -13.65 -6.23
CA ASP A 213 5.32 -12.72 -7.28
C ASP A 213 6.15 -12.89 -8.56
N PHE A 214 5.48 -13.30 -9.62
CA PHE A 214 6.07 -13.50 -10.94
C PHE A 214 5.97 -12.25 -11.83
N ALA A 215 5.46 -11.12 -11.34
CA ALA A 215 5.33 -9.90 -12.13
C ALA A 215 6.69 -9.31 -12.54
N GLY A 216 6.76 -8.77 -13.76
CA GLY A 216 7.95 -8.08 -14.24
C GLY A 216 8.95 -9.02 -14.92
N GLU A 217 10.17 -9.10 -14.39
CA GLU A 217 11.27 -9.84 -15.02
C GLU A 217 11.14 -11.38 -14.94
N PRO A 218 10.72 -12.00 -13.83
CA PRO A 218 10.49 -13.45 -13.77
C PRO A 218 9.55 -13.92 -14.90
N ASP A 219 8.50 -13.14 -15.17
CA ASP A 219 7.54 -13.37 -16.25
C ASP A 219 8.22 -13.51 -17.62
N ARG A 220 9.08 -12.54 -17.94
CA ARG A 220 9.77 -12.47 -19.24
C ARG A 220 10.79 -13.60 -19.39
N LEU A 221 11.45 -13.96 -18.31
CA LEU A 221 12.41 -15.06 -18.30
C LEU A 221 11.72 -16.40 -18.52
N ILE A 222 10.58 -16.64 -17.86
CA ILE A 222 9.77 -17.85 -18.07
C ILE A 222 9.22 -17.92 -19.50
N ASP A 223 8.70 -16.81 -20.03
CA ASP A 223 8.18 -16.78 -21.40
C ASP A 223 9.31 -17.03 -22.43
N ARG A 224 10.51 -16.46 -22.21
CA ARG A 224 11.67 -16.71 -23.07
C ARG A 224 12.17 -18.16 -22.95
N LEU A 225 12.20 -18.69 -21.73
CA LEU A 225 12.55 -20.08 -21.45
C LEU A 225 11.65 -21.03 -22.25
N LEU A 226 10.33 -20.88 -22.11
CA LEU A 226 9.36 -21.74 -22.80
C LEU A 226 9.32 -21.51 -24.31
N ALA A 227 9.73 -20.34 -24.80
CA ALA A 227 9.90 -20.11 -26.24
C ALA A 227 11.11 -20.88 -26.81
N LEU A 228 12.18 -21.06 -26.02
CA LEU A 228 13.39 -21.78 -26.42
C LEU A 228 13.28 -23.29 -26.18
N ALA A 229 12.68 -23.67 -25.06
CA ALA A 229 12.51 -25.05 -24.62
C ALA A 229 11.06 -25.24 -24.14
N PRO A 230 10.12 -25.54 -25.05
CA PRO A 230 8.69 -25.64 -24.73
C PRO A 230 8.35 -26.73 -23.71
N ASP A 231 9.19 -27.77 -23.61
CA ASP A 231 9.04 -28.91 -22.72
C ASP A 231 10.09 -28.88 -21.59
N ASP A 232 10.64 -27.71 -21.28
CA ASP A 232 11.51 -27.56 -20.11
C ASP A 232 10.73 -27.79 -18.81
N VAL A 233 11.18 -28.75 -18.02
CA VAL A 233 10.51 -29.20 -16.79
C VAL A 233 10.37 -28.04 -15.79
N LYS A 234 11.43 -27.25 -15.59
CA LYS A 234 11.42 -26.11 -14.66
C LYS A 234 10.55 -24.98 -15.20
N GLY A 235 10.65 -24.66 -16.50
CA GLY A 235 9.85 -23.65 -17.16
C GLY A 235 8.35 -23.92 -17.07
N LEU A 236 7.92 -25.17 -17.33
CA LEU A 236 6.52 -25.56 -17.19
C LEU A 236 6.05 -25.51 -15.72
N ALA A 237 6.89 -25.91 -14.77
CA ALA A 237 6.58 -25.82 -13.35
C ALA A 237 6.37 -24.36 -12.90
N LEU A 238 7.30 -23.46 -13.25
CA LEU A 238 7.23 -22.05 -12.93
C LEU A 238 6.04 -21.35 -13.62
N ALA A 239 5.77 -21.68 -14.89
CA ALA A 239 4.62 -21.13 -15.61
C ALA A 239 3.28 -21.55 -15.00
N GLY A 240 3.14 -22.81 -14.58
CA GLY A 240 1.95 -23.29 -13.88
C GLY A 240 1.76 -22.59 -12.54
N THR A 241 2.83 -22.44 -11.76
CA THR A 241 2.83 -21.72 -10.48
C THR A 241 2.45 -20.24 -10.67
N ARG A 242 3.05 -19.56 -11.64
CA ARG A 242 2.68 -18.19 -12.03
C ARG A 242 1.20 -18.07 -12.35
N ALA A 243 0.68 -18.96 -13.21
CA ALA A 243 -0.73 -18.93 -13.62
C ALA A 243 -1.66 -19.12 -12.42
N PHE A 244 -1.31 -20.05 -11.52
CA PHE A 244 -2.06 -20.29 -10.28
C PHE A 244 -2.12 -19.04 -9.39
N PHE A 245 -0.99 -18.36 -9.15
CA PHE A 245 -0.94 -17.14 -8.34
C PHE A 245 -1.70 -15.96 -8.97
N ARG A 246 -1.79 -15.92 -10.32
CA ARG A 246 -2.59 -14.91 -11.04
C ARG A 246 -4.09 -15.22 -11.07
N GLY A 247 -4.52 -16.35 -10.51
CA GLY A 247 -5.91 -16.83 -10.56
C GLY A 247 -6.31 -17.45 -11.91
N ASP A 248 -5.36 -17.63 -12.83
CA ASP A 248 -5.57 -18.38 -14.07
C ASP A 248 -5.41 -19.88 -13.80
N PHE A 249 -6.40 -20.46 -13.13
CA PHE A 249 -6.38 -21.87 -12.76
C PHE A 249 -6.40 -22.80 -13.98
N HIS A 250 -7.06 -22.40 -15.07
CA HIS A 250 -7.07 -23.17 -16.32
C HIS A 250 -5.69 -23.20 -16.98
N GLY A 251 -5.00 -22.05 -17.06
CA GLY A 251 -3.62 -21.98 -17.51
C GLY A 251 -2.69 -22.83 -16.64
N ALA A 252 -2.84 -22.77 -15.32
CA ALA A 252 -2.05 -23.57 -14.38
C ALA A 252 -2.20 -25.07 -14.63
N ILE A 253 -3.44 -25.55 -14.78
CA ILE A 253 -3.75 -26.94 -15.13
C ILE A 253 -3.05 -27.34 -16.42
N GLY A 254 -3.15 -26.52 -17.47
CA GLY A 254 -2.55 -26.82 -18.77
C GLY A 254 -1.02 -26.99 -18.72
N TYR A 255 -0.32 -26.13 -17.96
CA TYR A 255 1.13 -26.25 -17.80
C TYR A 255 1.54 -27.50 -17.00
N TRP A 256 0.86 -27.78 -15.89
CA TRP A 256 1.18 -28.93 -15.04
C TRP A 256 0.80 -30.27 -15.67
N GLU A 257 -0.26 -30.33 -16.50
CA GLU A 257 -0.60 -31.54 -17.27
C GLU A 257 0.46 -31.86 -18.33
N ARG A 258 1.04 -30.84 -18.97
CA ARG A 258 2.17 -31.02 -19.89
C ARG A 258 3.46 -31.43 -19.18
N LEU A 259 3.64 -31.00 -17.93
CA LEU A 259 4.80 -31.33 -17.10
C LEU A 259 4.76 -32.78 -16.58
N LEU A 260 3.57 -33.28 -16.25
CA LEU A 260 3.38 -34.59 -15.63
C LEU A 260 4.04 -35.78 -16.38
N PRO A 261 3.96 -35.90 -17.72
CA PRO A 261 4.63 -36.98 -18.46
C PRO A 261 6.16 -36.81 -18.58
N LEU A 262 6.71 -35.64 -18.23
CA LEU A 262 8.13 -35.33 -18.35
C LEU A 262 8.92 -35.62 -17.07
N VAL A 263 8.22 -35.87 -15.95
CA VAL A 263 8.82 -36.19 -14.65
C VAL A 263 8.66 -37.68 -14.32
N ASP A 264 9.54 -38.18 -13.46
CA ASP A 264 9.49 -39.57 -13.00
C ASP A 264 8.15 -39.85 -12.27
N PRO A 265 7.32 -40.80 -12.75
CA PRO A 265 6.01 -41.09 -12.16
C PRO A 265 6.06 -41.57 -10.70
N GLU A 266 7.18 -42.12 -10.23
CA GLU A 266 7.36 -42.55 -8.83
C GLU A 266 8.16 -41.54 -7.98
N GLY A 267 8.48 -40.37 -8.53
CA GLY A 267 9.27 -39.34 -7.87
C GLY A 267 8.45 -38.35 -7.03
N PRO A 268 9.08 -37.70 -6.03
CA PRO A 268 8.40 -36.70 -5.18
C PRO A 268 7.89 -35.49 -5.97
N VAL A 269 8.57 -35.13 -7.06
CA VAL A 269 8.16 -34.03 -7.96
C VAL A 269 6.81 -34.35 -8.62
N HIS A 270 6.59 -35.60 -9.02
CA HIS A 270 5.34 -36.02 -9.64
C HIS A 270 4.17 -35.93 -8.64
N GLU A 271 4.36 -36.38 -7.41
CA GLU A 271 3.37 -36.23 -6.33
C GLU A 271 3.03 -34.75 -6.08
N GLN A 272 4.05 -33.89 -6.04
CA GLN A 272 3.84 -32.45 -5.85
C GLN A 272 3.04 -31.83 -6.99
N ILE A 273 3.34 -32.17 -8.25
CA ILE A 273 2.59 -31.67 -9.41
C ILE A 273 1.15 -32.18 -9.39
N GLN A 274 0.91 -33.44 -9.04
CA GLN A 274 -0.45 -33.96 -8.89
C GLN A 274 -1.24 -33.22 -7.82
N ALA A 275 -0.61 -32.91 -6.67
CA ALA A 275 -1.23 -32.14 -5.60
C ALA A 275 -1.57 -30.72 -6.06
N SER A 276 -0.65 -30.04 -6.74
CA SER A 276 -0.86 -28.72 -7.33
C SER A 276 -2.00 -28.75 -8.36
N LEU A 277 -2.05 -29.77 -9.22
CA LEU A 277 -3.11 -29.95 -10.20
C LEU A 277 -4.49 -30.14 -9.54
N ALA A 278 -4.58 -30.96 -8.50
CA ALA A 278 -5.80 -31.15 -7.72
C ALA A 278 -6.24 -29.86 -7.01
N GLN A 279 -5.29 -29.05 -6.55
CA GLN A 279 -5.58 -27.74 -5.96
C GLN A 279 -6.10 -26.75 -7.01
N ALA A 280 -5.47 -26.65 -8.18
CA ALA A 280 -5.94 -25.78 -9.26
C ALA A 280 -7.32 -26.17 -9.78
N ARG A 281 -7.61 -27.47 -9.93
CA ARG A 281 -8.94 -27.95 -10.35
C ARG A 281 -10.02 -27.53 -9.36
N ARG A 282 -9.80 -27.74 -8.06
CA ARG A 282 -10.74 -27.27 -7.02
C ARG A 282 -10.92 -25.76 -7.05
N ALA A 283 -9.85 -25.00 -7.23
CA ALA A 283 -9.92 -23.54 -7.31
C ALA A 283 -10.70 -23.06 -8.54
N ALA A 284 -10.52 -23.71 -9.69
CA ALA A 284 -11.30 -23.45 -10.91
C ALA A 284 -12.79 -23.73 -10.71
N ASP A 285 -13.15 -24.85 -10.09
CA ASP A 285 -14.54 -25.23 -9.79
C ASP A 285 -15.22 -24.23 -8.84
N HIS A 286 -14.48 -23.79 -7.80
CA HIS A 286 -14.96 -22.76 -6.87
C HIS A 286 -15.15 -21.40 -7.56
N ALA A 287 -14.25 -21.02 -8.46
CA ALA A 287 -14.39 -19.79 -9.22
C ALA A 287 -15.60 -19.83 -10.18
N ALA A 288 -15.83 -20.97 -10.85
CA ALA A 288 -16.97 -21.16 -11.73
C ALA A 288 -18.31 -21.13 -10.99
N SER A 289 -18.42 -21.87 -9.88
CA SER A 289 -19.64 -21.89 -9.04
C SER A 289 -19.94 -20.55 -8.36
N GLY A 290 -18.91 -19.79 -7.98
CA GLY A 290 -19.07 -18.42 -7.46
C GLY A 290 -19.56 -17.41 -8.51
N ALA A 291 -19.15 -17.59 -9.78
CA ALA A 291 -19.65 -16.77 -10.89
C ALA A 291 -21.10 -17.11 -11.25
N GLU A 292 -21.50 -18.39 -11.18
CA GLU A 292 -22.88 -18.84 -11.42
C GLU A 292 -23.84 -18.41 -10.29
N GLY A 293 -23.39 -18.41 -9.03
CA GLY A 293 -24.17 -17.91 -7.89
C GLY A 293 -24.42 -16.40 -7.91
N ALA A 294 -23.53 -15.62 -8.55
CA ALA A 294 -23.69 -14.17 -8.73
C ALA A 294 -24.59 -13.80 -9.93
N ALA A 295 -24.93 -14.77 -10.78
CA ALA A 295 -25.76 -14.57 -11.97
C ALA A 295 -27.25 -14.90 -11.77
N VAL A 296 -27.70 -15.20 -10.55
CA VAL A 296 -29.14 -15.31 -10.25
C VAL A 296 -29.72 -13.88 -10.18
N PRO A 297 -30.57 -13.44 -11.12
CA PRO A 297 -31.23 -12.15 -10.99
C PRO A 297 -32.17 -12.18 -9.77
N PRO A 298 -32.40 -11.03 -9.10
CA PRO A 298 -33.45 -10.95 -8.08
C PRO A 298 -34.80 -11.08 -8.80
N GLY A 299 -35.32 -12.31 -8.88
CA GLY A 299 -36.72 -12.55 -9.16
C GLY A 299 -37.53 -11.86 -8.06
N SER A 300 -38.18 -10.75 -8.41
CA SER A 300 -38.98 -9.96 -7.49
C SER A 300 -40.01 -10.82 -6.75
N PRO A 301 -40.32 -10.50 -5.48
CA PRO A 301 -41.39 -11.15 -4.75
C PRO A 301 -42.72 -10.64 -5.31
N ALA A 302 -43.46 -11.50 -6.01
CA ALA A 302 -44.88 -11.25 -6.25
C ALA A 302 -45.64 -11.52 -4.96
N ALA A 303 -45.68 -10.49 -4.10
CA ALA A 303 -46.69 -10.36 -3.06
C ALA A 303 -48.02 -9.99 -3.74
N GLY A 304 -48.95 -10.94 -3.74
CA GLY A 304 -50.37 -10.71 -4.00
C GLY A 304 -51.16 -11.34 -2.85
N ALA A 305 -51.33 -10.58 -1.76
CA ALA A 305 -52.16 -10.96 -0.62
C ALA A 305 -53.59 -10.43 -0.80
N GLY A 306 -54.56 -11.24 -0.37
CA GLY A 306 -55.95 -10.87 -0.07
C GLY A 306 -56.95 -11.29 -1.17
N ASP A 307 -58.14 -11.81 -0.88
CA ASP A 307 -58.92 -11.92 0.36
C ASP A 307 -60.23 -12.70 0.00
N ARG A 308 -60.84 -13.37 0.99
CA ARG A 308 -62.22 -13.96 1.05
C ARG A 308 -62.52 -15.23 0.23
N GLY A 309 -63.18 -16.27 0.78
CA GLY A 309 -63.85 -16.45 2.06
C GLY A 309 -64.22 -17.94 2.29
N PRO A 310 -64.87 -18.29 3.42
CA PRO A 310 -65.26 -19.65 3.77
C PRO A 310 -66.69 -20.00 3.29
N GLN A 311 -67.07 -21.30 3.36
CA GLN A 311 -68.38 -21.93 3.06
C GLN A 311 -68.45 -22.50 1.62
N ASP A 312 -68.76 -23.76 1.33
CA ASP A 312 -69.34 -24.90 2.08
C ASP A 312 -68.64 -26.23 1.73
#